data_AF-A0AA92GZR1-F1
#
_entry.id   AF-A0AA92GZR1-F1
#
_cell.length_a   1.000
_cell.length_b   1.000
_cell.length_c   1.000
_cell.angle_alpha   90.00
_cell.angle_beta   90.00
_cell.angle_gamma   90.00
#
_symmetry.space_group_name_H-M   'P 1'
#
loop_
_entity.id
_entity.type
_entity.pdbx_description
1 polymer ?
#
loop_
_entity_poly.entity_id
_entity_poly.type
_entity_poly.pdbx_seq_one_letter_code
_entity_poly.pdbx_strand_id
1 'polypeptide(L)'
;MFTSRRFKTPVIDDALSSNIDAMLEDKLLDLFKYAMRSVAATLARAAQFDTSDFANTAESGCDGFTLAIRQVFPGERDAWLGVFESGEQRLEVVGHLE
;
A
#
# COMPACT_ATOMS: atom_id res chain seq x y z
N MET A 1 18.08 23.72 -2.30
CA MET A 1 18.03 22.54 -1.40
C MET A 1 17.09 21.54 -2.07
N PHE A 2 17.62 20.52 -2.75
CA PHE A 2 16.79 19.52 -3.41
C PHE A 2 16.24 18.60 -2.33
N THR A 3 15.04 18.91 -1.83
CA THR A 3 14.37 18.07 -0.84
C THR A 3 14.00 16.76 -1.53
N SER A 4 14.89 15.79 -1.40
CA SER A 4 14.73 14.42 -1.87
C SER A 4 13.45 13.85 -1.27
N ARG A 5 12.35 13.84 -2.03
CA ARG A 5 11.07 13.20 -1.64
C ARG A 5 11.19 11.69 -1.39
N ARG A 6 12.38 11.11 -1.52
CA ARG A 6 12.73 9.71 -1.24
C ARG A 6 12.72 9.33 0.25
N PHE A 7 12.68 10.31 1.17
CA PHE A 7 12.72 10.09 2.62
C PHE A 7 11.37 10.23 3.32
N LYS A 8 10.30 10.43 2.55
CA LYS A 8 8.97 10.57 3.11
C LYS A 8 8.55 9.22 3.70
N THR A 9 8.29 9.19 5.01
CA THR A 9 8.06 7.93 5.73
C THR A 9 6.61 7.51 5.53
N PRO A 10 6.33 6.31 5.00
CA PRO A 10 4.96 5.82 4.89
C PRO A 10 4.43 5.46 6.26
N VAL A 11 3.46 6.24 6.72
CA VAL A 11 2.73 6.04 7.96
C VAL A 11 1.35 5.50 7.61
N ILE A 12 0.93 4.45 8.31
CA ILE A 12 -0.44 3.93 8.21
C ILE A 12 -1.28 4.69 9.22
N ASP A 13 -2.37 5.31 8.76
CA ASP A 13 -3.32 6.04 9.60
C ASP A 13 -4.43 5.10 10.09
N ASP A 14 -4.96 4.28 9.18
CA ASP A 14 -6.04 3.34 9.46
C ASP A 14 -5.95 2.11 8.54
N ALA A 15 -6.38 0.95 9.05
CA ALA A 15 -6.46 -0.27 8.27
C ALA A 15 -7.70 -1.09 8.68
N LEU A 16 -8.48 -1.49 7.68
CA LEU A 16 -9.68 -2.31 7.83
C LEU A 16 -9.47 -3.64 7.11
N SER A 17 -9.23 -4.68 7.88
CA SER A 17 -9.17 -6.06 7.40
C SER A 17 -10.55 -6.70 7.47
N SER A 18 -10.90 -7.42 6.41
CA SER A 18 -12.08 -8.27 6.31
C SER A 18 -11.65 -9.64 5.81
N ASN A 19 -11.90 -10.67 6.63
CA ASN A 19 -11.54 -12.06 6.32
C ASN A 19 -10.02 -12.28 6.14
N ILE A 20 -9.20 -11.50 6.85
CA ILE A 20 -7.73 -11.54 6.79
C ILE A 20 -7.17 -11.81 8.18
N ASP A 21 -6.17 -12.70 8.25
CA ASP A 21 -5.45 -13.02 9.48
C ASP A 21 -4.50 -11.88 9.89
N ALA A 22 -4.27 -11.67 11.19
CA ALA A 22 -3.41 -10.61 11.69
C ALA A 22 -1.96 -10.69 11.15
N MET A 23 -1.46 -11.91 10.93
CA MET A 23 -0.13 -12.13 10.35
C MET A 23 -0.09 -11.80 8.85
N LEU A 24 -1.22 -11.93 8.15
CA LEU A 24 -1.35 -11.57 6.73
C LEU A 24 -1.54 -10.06 6.58
N GLU A 25 -2.33 -9.46 7.46
CA GLU A 25 -2.51 -8.00 7.56
C GLU A 25 -1.17 -7.27 7.70
N ASP A 26 -0.32 -7.66 8.66
CA ASP A 26 0.99 -7.03 8.87
C ASP A 26 1.87 -7.03 7.61
N LYS A 27 1.87 -8.15 6.87
CA LYS A 27 2.61 -8.30 5.61
C LYS A 27 2.03 -7.43 4.49
N LEU A 28 0.70 -7.36 4.38
CA LEU A 28 0.04 -6.49 3.40
C LEU A 28 0.27 -5.01 3.72
N LEU A 29 0.31 -4.63 5.00
CA LEU A 29 0.67 -3.28 5.44
C LEU A 29 2.12 -2.92 5.07
N ASP A 30 3.06 -3.84 5.21
CA ASP A 30 4.45 -3.62 4.78
C ASP A 30 4.55 -3.46 3.25
N LEU A 31 3.85 -4.30 2.48
CA LEU A 31 3.74 -4.17 1.02
C LEU A 31 3.15 -2.81 0.61
N PHE A 32 2.12 -2.35 1.31
CA PHE A 32 1.51 -1.05 1.04
C PHE A 32 2.50 0.10 1.27
N LYS A 33 3.29 0.07 2.35
CA LYS A 33 4.34 1.06 2.62
C LYS A 33 5.36 1.11 1.48
N TYR A 34 5.79 -0.06 1.01
CA TYR A 34 6.74 -0.17 -0.11
C TYR A 34 6.13 0.37 -1.42
N ALA A 35 4.90 -0.04 -1.74
CA ALA A 35 4.18 0.41 -2.93
C ALA A 35 3.94 1.93 -2.89
N MET A 36 3.48 2.47 -1.76
CA MET A 36 3.27 3.91 -1.56
C MET A 36 4.56 4.70 -1.82
N ARG A 37 5.70 4.26 -1.28
CA ARG A 37 6.99 4.91 -1.52
C ARG A 37 7.39 4.87 -3.00
N SER A 38 7.09 3.77 -3.69
CA SER A 38 7.36 3.61 -5.12
C SER A 38 6.46 4.52 -5.97
N VAL A 39 5.14 4.50 -5.74
CA VAL A 39 4.14 5.28 -6.49
C VAL A 39 4.29 6.78 -6.23
N ALA A 40 4.56 7.18 -4.99
CA ALA A 40 4.82 8.58 -4.68
C ALA A 40 6.12 9.08 -5.34
N ALA A 41 7.12 8.21 -5.53
CA ALA A 41 8.33 8.55 -6.27
C ALA A 41 8.07 8.72 -7.78
N THR A 42 7.05 8.06 -8.35
CA THR A 42 6.70 8.15 -9.78
C THR A 42 5.70 9.27 -10.09
N LEU A 43 5.21 10.02 -9.10
CA LEU A 43 4.16 11.05 -9.24
C LEU A 43 2.83 10.51 -9.80
N ALA A 44 2.62 9.19 -9.76
CA ALA A 44 1.41 8.56 -10.24
C ALA A 44 0.26 8.80 -9.25
N ARG A 45 -0.90 9.25 -9.73
CA ARG A 45 -2.08 9.50 -8.87
C ARG A 45 -2.79 8.21 -8.45
N ALA A 46 -2.61 7.15 -9.21
CA ALA A 46 -3.12 5.82 -8.93
C ALA A 46 -2.22 4.78 -9.59
N ALA A 47 -2.12 3.61 -8.99
CA ALA A 47 -1.45 2.46 -9.54
C ALA A 47 -2.14 1.19 -9.03
N GLN A 48 -2.04 0.13 -9.83
CA GLN A 48 -2.51 -1.18 -9.46
C GLN A 48 -1.35 -2.14 -9.62
N PHE A 49 -1.12 -2.97 -8.60
CA PHE A 49 -0.08 -3.97 -8.57
C PHE A 49 -0.72 -5.30 -8.22
N ASP A 50 -0.27 -6.35 -8.90
CA ASP A 50 -0.56 -7.70 -8.43
C ASP A 50 0.49 -8.05 -7.36
N THR A 51 0.06 -8.61 -6.23
CA THR A 51 1.01 -8.97 -5.17
C THR A 51 1.97 -10.09 -5.63
N SER A 52 1.62 -10.85 -6.66
CA SER A 52 2.53 -11.84 -7.28
C SER A 52 3.75 -11.19 -7.95
N ASP A 53 3.69 -9.89 -8.26
CA ASP A 53 4.84 -9.12 -8.79
C ASP A 53 5.90 -8.85 -7.71
N PHE A 54 5.52 -8.90 -6.43
CA PHE A 54 6.46 -8.72 -5.33
C PHE A 54 7.17 -10.04 -5.02
N ALA A 55 8.49 -10.06 -5.21
CA ALA A 55 9.35 -11.25 -5.17
C ALA A 55 9.34 -12.08 -3.87
N ASN A 56 8.54 -11.73 -2.85
CA ASN A 56 8.52 -12.37 -1.53
C ASN A 56 7.11 -12.76 -1.04
N THR A 57 6.08 -12.73 -1.91
CA THR A 57 4.69 -12.98 -1.53
C THR A 57 4.30 -14.45 -1.44
N ALA A 58 5.01 -15.33 -2.17
CA ALA A 58 4.81 -16.77 -2.15
C ALA A 58 5.06 -17.40 -0.76
N GLU A 59 6.04 -16.90 -0.01
CA GLU A 59 6.31 -17.35 1.37
C GLU A 59 5.38 -16.71 2.40
N SER A 60 4.67 -15.65 1.99
CA SER A 60 3.89 -14.80 2.88
C SER A 60 2.42 -15.18 2.95
N GLY A 61 1.90 -15.92 1.97
CA GLY A 61 0.47 -16.18 1.81
C GLY A 61 -0.29 -14.98 1.23
N CYS A 62 0.42 -13.95 0.77
CA CYS A 62 -0.14 -12.79 0.09
C CYS A 62 -0.28 -13.02 -1.42
N ASP A 63 -0.08 -14.25 -1.91
CA ASP A 63 -0.20 -14.61 -3.33
C ASP A 63 -1.66 -14.47 -3.79
N GLY A 64 -1.88 -13.88 -4.96
CA GLY A 64 -3.22 -13.68 -5.53
C GLY A 64 -4.01 -12.46 -5.04
N PHE A 65 -3.40 -11.56 -4.28
CA PHE A 65 -4.01 -10.27 -3.93
C PHE A 65 -3.75 -9.22 -5.01
N THR A 66 -4.76 -8.42 -5.35
CA THR A 66 -4.57 -7.22 -6.16
C THR A 66 -4.51 -6.01 -5.25
N LEU A 67 -3.40 -5.28 -5.27
CA LEU A 67 -3.23 -3.99 -4.60
C LEU A 67 -3.61 -2.84 -5.54
N ALA A 68 -4.72 -2.18 -5.26
CA ALA A 68 -5.06 -0.90 -5.86
C ALA A 68 -4.69 0.25 -4.91
N ILE A 69 -3.70 1.06 -5.29
CA ILE A 69 -3.28 2.23 -4.53
C ILE A 69 -3.63 3.52 -5.28
N ARG A 70 -4.24 4.49 -4.59
CA ARG A 70 -4.58 5.79 -5.16
C ARG A 70 -4.34 6.93 -4.19
N GLN A 71 -3.95 8.07 -4.71
CA GLN A 71 -3.86 9.30 -3.94
C GLN A 71 -5.27 9.87 -3.70
N VAL A 72 -5.63 10.12 -2.45
CA VAL A 72 -6.97 10.60 -2.06
C VAL A 72 -7.01 12.12 -1.94
N PHE A 73 -5.93 12.74 -1.44
CA PHE A 73 -5.85 14.18 -1.21
C PHE A 73 -4.64 14.79 -1.92
N PRO A 74 -4.81 15.33 -3.14
CA PRO A 74 -3.76 16.10 -3.79
C PRO A 74 -3.73 17.52 -3.19
N GLY A 75 -2.91 17.77 -2.17
CA GLY A 75 -2.71 19.15 -1.69
C GLY A 75 -1.98 19.29 -0.36
N GLU A 76 -2.49 18.67 0.71
CA GLU A 76 -2.10 19.03 2.09
C GLU A 76 -1.45 17.87 2.86
N ARG A 77 -1.87 16.64 2.57
CA ARG A 77 -1.23 15.40 3.02
C ARG A 77 -1.14 14.50 1.81
N ASP A 78 0.03 13.98 1.50
CA ASP A 78 0.21 12.94 0.48
C ASP A 78 -0.44 11.64 1.01
N ALA A 79 -1.77 11.63 1.10
CA ALA A 79 -2.58 10.56 1.62
C ALA A 79 -2.95 9.61 0.48
N TRP A 80 -2.76 8.33 0.75
CA TRP A 80 -2.92 7.22 -0.16
C TRP A 80 -3.89 6.23 0.46
N LEU A 81 -4.82 5.76 -0.37
CA LEU A 81 -5.69 4.64 -0.08
C LEU A 81 -5.17 3.45 -0.86
N GLY A 82 -4.84 2.38 -0.14
CA GLY A 82 -4.57 1.05 -0.68
C GLY A 82 -5.77 0.15 -0.42
N VAL A 83 -6.18 -0.60 -1.41
CA VAL A 83 -7.17 -1.66 -1.28
C VAL A 83 -6.54 -2.93 -1.80
N PHE A 84 -6.41 -3.93 -0.94
CA PHE A 84 -6.05 -5.28 -1.31
C PHE A 84 -7.32 -6.11 -1.41
N GLU A 85 -7.50 -6.79 -2.53
CA GLU A 85 -8.62 -7.70 -2.73
C GLU A 85 -8.10 -9.05 -3.23
N SER A 86 -8.57 -10.14 -2.61
CA SER A 86 -8.33 -11.52 -3.04
C SER A 86 -9.56 -12.35 -2.72
N GLY A 87 -10.43 -12.55 -3.73
CA GLY A 87 -11.68 -13.29 -3.56
C GLY A 87 -12.58 -12.72 -2.46
N GLU A 88 -12.68 -13.44 -1.34
CA GLU A 88 -13.47 -13.07 -0.14
C GLU A 88 -12.68 -12.23 0.88
N GLN A 89 -11.38 -12.10 0.69
CA GLN A 89 -10.47 -11.38 1.58
C GLN A 89 -10.24 -9.95 1.06
N ARG A 90 -10.36 -8.98 1.96
CA ARG A 90 -10.17 -7.57 1.62
C ARG A 90 -9.48 -6.80 2.73
N LEU A 91 -8.45 -6.04 2.39
CA LEU A 91 -7.78 -5.11 3.30
C LEU A 91 -7.82 -3.70 2.71
N GLU A 92 -8.44 -2.78 3.41
CA GLU A 92 -8.41 -1.37 3.08
C GLU A 92 -7.41 -0.67 4.00
N VAL A 93 -6.50 0.10 3.44
CA VAL A 93 -5.42 0.76 4.18
C VAL A 93 -5.38 2.21 3.77
N VAL A 94 -5.39 3.10 4.74
CA VAL A 94 -5.16 4.52 4.55
C VAL A 94 -3.83 4.85 5.18
N GLY A 95 -2.97 5.53 4.43
CA GLY A 95 -1.72 6.03 4.97
C GLY A 95 -1.28 7.29 4.28
N HIS A 96 -0.31 7.97 4.87
CA HIS A 96 0.24 9.19 4.31
C HIS A 96 1.77 9.16 4.38
N LEU A 97 2.36 10.01 3.56
CA LEU A 97 3.79 10.25 3.57
C LEU A 97 4.10 11.53 4.36
N GLU A 98 4.86 11.41 5.46
CA GLU A 98 5.41 12.53 6.24
C GLU A 98 6.83 12.89 5.82
#